data_AF-A0A7S0QDE8-F1
#
_entry.id   AF-A0A7S0QDE8-F1
#
_cell.length_a   1.000
_cell.length_b   1.000
_cell.length_c   1.000
_cell.angle_alpha   90.00
_cell.angle_beta   90.00
_cell.angle_gamma   90.00
#
_symmetry.space_group_name_H-M   'P 1'
#
loop_
_entity.id
_entity.type
_entity.pdbx_description
1 polymer ?
#
loop_
_entity_poly.entity_id
_entity_poly.type
_entity_poly.pdbx_seq_one_letter_code
_entity_poly.pdbx_strand_id
1 'polypeptide(L)'
;VGFDRLAAIAAAAAQRAAQVFAQDLMPYLATARKGVARDLKLPSQQYGAEGVLAYFEAKAQDLASYPPLPLIYRCFREVGNALGFLDLMDGLAGESALRGRLQLGPLHPGGVADADTGRLATAVLKGLGGSASSD
;
A
#
# COMPACT_ATOMS: atom_id res chain seq x y z
N VAL A 1 -14.07 -10.78 -19.24
CA VAL A 1 -14.79 -9.62 -18.64
C VAL A 1 -14.34 -8.38 -19.40
N GLY A 2 -15.25 -7.54 -19.90
CA GLY A 2 -14.85 -6.31 -20.61
C GLY A 2 -14.21 -5.30 -19.66
N PHE A 3 -13.31 -4.44 -20.17
CA PHE A 3 -12.60 -3.43 -19.36
C PHE A 3 -13.54 -2.54 -18.54
N ASP A 4 -14.69 -2.16 -19.08
CA ASP A 4 -15.70 -1.36 -18.35
C ASP A 4 -16.24 -2.07 -17.11
N ARG A 5 -16.43 -3.39 -17.19
CA ARG A 5 -16.88 -4.20 -16.04
C ARG A 5 -15.77 -4.38 -15.02
N LEU A 6 -14.51 -4.48 -15.45
CA LEU A 6 -13.37 -4.53 -14.53
C LEU A 6 -13.22 -3.22 -13.75
N ALA A 7 -13.36 -2.08 -14.44
CA ALA A 7 -13.36 -0.76 -13.80
C ALA A 7 -14.51 -0.59 -12.79
N ALA A 8 -15.72 -1.07 -13.13
CA ALA A 8 -16.86 -1.03 -12.21
C ALA A 8 -16.65 -1.91 -10.96
N ILE A 9 -16.05 -3.09 -11.12
CA ILE A 9 -15.72 -4.00 -10.01
C ILE A 9 -14.64 -3.39 -9.11
N ALA A 10 -13.60 -2.80 -9.69
CA ALA A 10 -12.55 -2.11 -8.95
C ALA A 10 -13.12 -0.92 -8.15
N ALA A 11 -13.98 -0.10 -8.76
CA ALA A 11 -14.64 1.01 -8.09
C ALA A 11 -15.53 0.53 -6.93
N ALA A 12 -16.31 -0.54 -7.13
CA ALA A 12 -17.13 -1.12 -6.08
C ALA A 12 -16.30 -1.69 -4.91
N ALA A 13 -15.17 -2.34 -5.21
CA ALA A 13 -14.24 -2.86 -4.20
C ALA A 13 -13.62 -1.72 -3.37
N ALA A 14 -13.19 -0.63 -4.02
CA ALA A 14 -12.66 0.55 -3.34
C ALA A 14 -13.72 1.23 -2.45
N GLN A 15 -14.95 1.37 -2.95
CA GLN A 15 -16.06 1.95 -2.19
C GLN A 15 -16.41 1.10 -0.96
N ARG A 16 -16.41 -0.23 -1.11
CA ARG A 16 -16.63 -1.15 0.00
C ARG A 16 -15.53 -1.04 1.05
N ALA A 17 -14.27 -1.00 0.62
CA ALA A 17 -13.13 -0.85 1.54
C ALA A 17 -13.21 0.48 2.32
N ALA A 18 -13.58 1.58 1.65
CA ALA A 18 -13.77 2.87 2.29
C ALA A 18 -14.91 2.85 3.32
N GLN A 19 -16.03 2.17 3.02
CA GLN A 19 -17.15 2.00 3.96
C GLN A 19 -16.73 1.20 5.20
N VAL A 20 -16.07 0.06 5.01
CA VAL A 20 -15.60 -0.79 6.12
C VAL A 20 -14.59 -0.02 6.99
N PHE A 21 -13.71 0.77 6.38
CA PHE A 21 -12.77 1.60 7.11
C PHE A 21 -13.46 2.68 7.95
N ALA A 22 -14.40 3.42 7.35
CA ALA A 22 -15.04 4.56 8.01
C ALA A 22 -16.10 4.14 9.05
N GLN A 23 -16.93 3.14 8.73
CA GLN A 23 -18.08 2.77 9.55
C GLN A 23 -17.74 1.67 10.56
N ASP A 24 -16.96 0.68 10.16
CA ASP A 24 -16.66 -0.46 11.03
C ASP A 24 -15.35 -0.22 11.78
N LEU A 25 -14.26 0.15 11.10
CA LEU A 25 -12.94 0.20 11.74
C LEU A 25 -12.72 1.43 12.63
N MET A 26 -13.03 2.64 12.16
CA MET A 26 -12.78 3.88 12.89
C MET A 26 -13.37 3.97 14.32
N PRO A 27 -14.62 3.58 14.58
CA PRO A 27 -15.17 3.66 15.95
C PRO A 27 -14.43 2.73 16.92
N TYR A 28 -14.05 1.53 16.48
CA TYR A 28 -13.27 0.61 17.30
C TYR A 28 -11.83 1.09 17.47
N LEU A 29 -11.22 1.68 16.45
CA LEU A 29 -9.86 2.23 16.53
C LEU A 29 -9.78 3.42 17.50
N ALA A 30 -10.78 4.31 17.45
CA ALA A 30 -10.88 5.44 18.37
C ALA A 30 -11.03 4.99 19.83
N THR A 31 -11.70 3.86 20.05
CA THR A 31 -11.89 3.26 21.38
C THR A 31 -10.63 2.51 21.83
N ALA A 32 -10.03 1.71 20.95
CA ALA A 32 -8.78 0.99 21.20
C ALA A 32 -7.62 1.96 21.53
N ARG A 33 -7.57 3.12 20.86
CA ARG A 33 -6.58 4.17 21.15
C ARG A 33 -6.67 4.68 22.60
N LYS A 34 -7.86 4.65 23.23
CA LYS A 34 -8.01 5.04 24.64
C LYS A 34 -7.42 4.01 25.59
N GLY A 35 -7.38 2.73 25.18
CA GLY A 35 -6.76 1.64 25.94
C GLY A 35 -5.24 1.56 25.79
N VAL A 36 -4.64 2.31 24.87
CA VAL A 36 -3.18 2.43 24.77
C VAL A 36 -2.68 3.42 25.82
N ALA A 37 -1.74 3.00 26.65
CA ALA A 37 -1.08 3.87 27.61
C ALA A 37 -0.47 5.09 26.89
N ARG A 38 -0.86 6.31 27.27
CA ARG A 38 -0.39 7.55 26.64
C ARG A 38 1.12 7.77 26.78
N ASP A 39 1.70 7.22 27.85
CA ASP A 39 3.12 7.32 28.19
C ASP A 39 3.88 6.03 27.85
N LEU A 40 3.66 5.48 26.64
CA LEU A 40 4.45 4.36 26.14
C LEU A 40 5.84 4.87 25.74
N LYS A 41 6.85 4.58 26.55
CA LYS A 41 8.26 4.91 26.29
C LYS A 41 9.00 3.65 25.87
N LEU A 42 9.97 3.79 24.98
CA LEU A 42 10.87 2.68 24.66
C LEU A 42 11.78 2.41 25.88
N PRO A 43 11.75 1.22 26.50
CA PRO A 43 12.61 0.93 27.65
C PRO A 43 14.08 0.89 27.22
N SER A 44 14.97 1.28 28.13
CA SER A 44 16.42 1.22 27.89
C SER A 44 16.92 -0.22 27.78
N GLN A 45 17.98 -0.44 27.00
CA GLN A 45 18.59 -1.77 26.81
C GLN A 45 19.05 -2.43 28.12
N GLN A 46 19.23 -1.63 29.18
CA GLN A 46 19.63 -2.09 30.52
C GLN A 46 18.61 -3.06 31.16
N TYR A 47 17.35 -3.03 30.75
CA TYR A 47 16.30 -3.91 31.29
C TYR A 47 16.35 -5.34 30.72
N GLY A 48 17.17 -5.59 29.69
CA GLY A 48 17.21 -6.88 29.00
C GLY A 48 15.91 -7.20 28.23
N ALA A 49 15.91 -8.30 27.49
CA ALA A 49 14.75 -8.68 26.65
C ALA A 49 13.50 -9.01 27.49
N GLU A 50 13.68 -9.67 28.62
CA GLU A 50 12.58 -10.10 29.50
C GLU A 50 11.91 -8.91 30.21
N GLY A 51 12.69 -7.93 30.69
CA GLY A 51 12.16 -6.72 31.30
C GLY A 51 11.44 -5.80 30.30
N VAL A 52 11.93 -5.75 29.05
CA VAL A 52 11.25 -5.05 27.95
C VAL A 52 9.93 -5.72 27.60
N LEU A 53 9.89 -7.06 27.54
CA LEU A 53 8.66 -7.82 27.26
C LEU A 53 7.60 -7.55 28.34
N ALA A 54 7.96 -7.70 29.61
CA ALA A 54 7.05 -7.48 30.74
C ALA A 54 6.51 -6.03 30.77
N TYR A 55 7.33 -5.05 30.40
CA TYR A 55 6.89 -3.66 30.26
C TYR A 55 5.79 -3.51 29.21
N PHE A 56 5.98 -4.10 28.02
CA PHE A 56 4.98 -4.02 26.95
C PHE A 56 3.73 -4.84 27.27
N GLU A 57 3.86 -6.01 27.89
CA GLU A 57 2.70 -6.80 28.33
C GLU A 57 1.83 -6.01 29.30
N ALA A 58 2.42 -5.40 30.34
CA ALA A 58 1.68 -4.60 31.30
C ALA A 58 1.04 -3.35 30.66
N LYS A 59 1.71 -2.71 29.69
CA LYS A 59 1.20 -1.50 29.03
C LYS A 59 0.19 -1.78 27.92
N ALA A 60 0.20 -2.97 27.34
CA ALA A 60 -0.71 -3.38 26.29
C ALA A 60 -1.85 -4.29 26.80
N GLN A 61 -1.88 -4.63 28.09
CA GLN A 61 -2.86 -5.55 28.67
C GLN A 61 -4.31 -5.15 28.41
N ASP A 62 -4.62 -3.85 28.52
CA ASP A 62 -5.96 -3.30 28.25
C ASP A 62 -6.35 -3.42 26.77
N LEU A 63 -5.37 -3.35 25.86
CA LEU A 63 -5.58 -3.57 24.44
C LEU A 63 -5.70 -5.08 24.12
N ALA A 64 -4.89 -5.91 24.76
CA ALA A 64 -4.89 -7.37 24.57
C ALA A 64 -6.20 -8.01 25.06
N SER A 65 -6.78 -7.47 26.13
CA SER A 65 -8.06 -7.91 26.69
C SER A 65 -9.28 -7.28 26.01
N TYR A 66 -9.09 -6.44 24.99
CA TYR A 66 -10.17 -5.73 24.30
C TYR A 66 -11.05 -6.70 23.49
N PRO A 67 -12.33 -6.90 23.85
CA PRO A 67 -13.16 -7.94 23.24
C PRO A 67 -13.37 -7.85 21.72
N PRO A 68 -13.48 -6.65 21.09
CA PRO A 68 -13.67 -6.55 19.64
C PRO A 68 -12.35 -6.47 18.85
N LEU A 69 -11.18 -6.76 19.46
CA LEU A 69 -9.90 -6.85 18.76
C LEU A 69 -9.94 -7.83 17.55
N PRO A 70 -10.57 -9.02 17.65
CA PRO A 70 -10.73 -9.92 16.49
C PRO A 70 -11.55 -9.31 15.35
N LEU A 71 -12.52 -8.46 15.67
CA LEU A 71 -13.34 -7.75 14.67
C LEU A 71 -12.50 -6.70 13.94
N ILE A 72 -11.66 -5.96 14.67
CA ILE A 72 -10.68 -5.02 14.10
C ILE A 72 -9.76 -5.75 13.11
N TYR A 73 -9.21 -6.90 13.48
CA TYR A 73 -8.36 -7.71 12.59
C TYR A 73 -9.10 -8.18 11.35
N ARG A 74 -10.37 -8.57 11.49
CA ARG A 74 -11.21 -8.94 10.35
C ARG A 74 -11.43 -7.77 9.39
N CYS A 75 -11.72 -6.58 9.92
CA CYS A 75 -11.88 -5.36 9.11
C CYS A 75 -10.58 -5.00 8.37
N PHE A 76 -9.43 -5.06 9.06
CA PHE A 76 -8.14 -4.86 8.40
C PHE A 76 -7.87 -5.88 7.30
N ARG A 77 -8.24 -7.15 7.51
CA ARG A 77 -8.11 -8.19 6.48
C ARG A 77 -9.03 -7.92 5.29
N GLU A 78 -10.27 -7.49 5.51
CA GLU A 78 -11.20 -7.15 4.43
C GLU A 78 -10.69 -5.97 3.59
N VAL A 79 -10.19 -4.91 4.24
CA VAL A 79 -9.59 -3.76 3.56
C VAL A 79 -8.29 -4.16 2.84
N GLY A 80 -7.42 -4.93 3.49
CA GLY A 80 -6.17 -5.41 2.89
C GLY A 80 -6.41 -6.30 1.68
N ASN A 81 -7.41 -7.18 1.75
CA ASN A 81 -7.80 -8.01 0.60
C ASN A 81 -8.35 -7.16 -0.55
N ALA A 82 -9.11 -6.11 -0.27
CA ALA A 82 -9.60 -5.20 -1.31
C ALA A 82 -8.45 -4.45 -2.00
N LEU A 83 -7.46 -3.97 -1.23
CA LEU A 83 -6.26 -3.33 -1.78
C LEU A 83 -5.40 -4.31 -2.60
N GLY A 84 -5.15 -5.51 -2.07
CA GLY A 84 -4.42 -6.55 -2.78
C GLY A 84 -5.15 -7.00 -4.04
N PHE A 85 -6.47 -7.05 -4.03
CA PHE A 85 -7.28 -7.32 -5.21
C PHE A 85 -7.09 -6.23 -6.29
N LEU A 86 -7.10 -4.95 -5.92
CA LEU A 86 -6.85 -3.85 -6.85
C LEU A 86 -5.45 -3.91 -7.46
N ASP A 87 -4.43 -4.18 -6.65
CA ASP A 87 -3.04 -4.32 -7.11
C ASP A 87 -2.87 -5.49 -8.10
N LEU A 88 -3.50 -6.64 -7.80
CA LEU A 88 -3.53 -7.78 -8.71
C LEU A 88 -4.26 -7.46 -10.02
N MET A 89 -5.36 -6.69 -9.95
CA MET A 89 -6.07 -6.25 -11.14
C MET A 89 -5.23 -5.33 -12.01
N ASP A 90 -4.51 -4.38 -11.41
CA ASP A 90 -3.61 -3.47 -12.13
C ASP A 90 -2.45 -4.23 -12.78
N GLY A 91 -1.84 -5.20 -12.06
CA GLY A 91 -0.81 -6.07 -12.60
C GLY A 91 -1.29 -6.89 -13.81
N LEU A 92 -2.47 -7.51 -13.71
CA LEU A 92 -3.07 -8.29 -14.80
C LEU A 92 -3.48 -7.40 -15.99
N ALA A 93 -3.99 -6.19 -15.73
CA ALA A 93 -4.31 -5.22 -16.78
C ALA A 93 -3.05 -4.78 -17.53
N GLY A 94 -1.95 -4.55 -16.80
CA GLY A 94 -0.64 -4.23 -17.38
C GLY A 94 -0.09 -5.35 -18.26
N GLU A 95 -0.11 -6.60 -17.80
CA GLU A 95 0.34 -7.76 -18.59
C GLU A 95 -0.54 -7.93 -19.85
N SER A 96 -1.85 -7.78 -19.70
CA SER A 96 -2.80 -7.88 -20.81
C SER A 96 -2.57 -6.82 -21.88
N ALA A 97 -2.32 -5.57 -21.46
CA ALA A 97 -2.00 -4.47 -22.35
C ALA A 97 -0.66 -4.69 -23.08
N LEU A 98 0.35 -5.21 -22.39
CA LEU A 98 1.65 -5.55 -22.97
C LEU A 98 1.51 -6.67 -24.02
N ARG A 99 0.81 -7.77 -23.69
CA ARG A 99 0.54 -8.86 -24.64
C ARG A 99 -0.23 -8.38 -25.86
N GLY A 100 -1.22 -7.50 -25.68
CA GLY A 100 -1.94 -6.89 -26.79
C GLY A 100 -1.01 -6.11 -27.73
N ARG A 101 -0.08 -5.31 -27.18
CA ARG A 101 0.93 -4.59 -27.97
C ARG A 101 1.89 -5.53 -28.69
N LEU A 102 2.32 -6.61 -28.04
CA LEU A 102 3.22 -7.59 -28.65
C LEU A 102 2.54 -8.39 -29.78
N GLN A 103 1.26 -8.74 -29.62
CA GLN A 103 0.49 -9.46 -30.64
C GLN A 103 0.14 -8.61 -31.86
N LEU A 104 -0.06 -7.30 -31.68
CA LEU A 104 -0.36 -6.38 -32.79
C LEU A 104 0.89 -6.02 -33.62
N GLY A 105 2.09 -6.34 -33.15
CA GLY A 105 3.35 -6.00 -33.82
C GLY A 105 3.51 -4.49 -34.09
N PRO A 106 4.56 -4.06 -34.83
CA PRO A 106 4.79 -2.65 -35.15
C PRO A 106 3.78 -2.04 -36.15
N LEU A 107 2.60 -2.63 -36.32
CA LEU A 107 1.69 -2.36 -37.44
C LEU A 107 0.73 -1.18 -37.23
N HIS A 108 0.86 -0.41 -36.14
CA HIS A 108 0.15 0.86 -35.97
C HIS A 108 1.09 2.07 -36.14
N PRO A 109 1.09 2.76 -37.29
CA PRO A 109 1.91 3.95 -37.54
C PRO A 109 1.29 5.23 -36.92
N GLY A 110 0.67 5.15 -35.74
CA GLY A 110 -0.09 6.26 -35.15
C GLY A 110 0.02 6.46 -33.64
N GLY A 111 0.79 5.62 -32.92
CA GLY A 111 0.98 5.76 -31.48
C GLY A 111 2.37 6.29 -31.17
N VAL A 112 2.51 7.62 -31.14
CA VAL A 112 3.61 8.40 -30.55
C VAL A 112 4.91 7.61 -30.36
N ALA A 113 5.78 7.70 -31.38
CA ALA A 113 7.20 7.55 -31.16
C ALA A 113 7.60 8.62 -30.14
N ASP A 114 7.61 8.24 -28.86
CA ASP A 114 8.05 9.12 -27.80
C ASP A 114 9.58 9.16 -27.81
N ALA A 115 10.09 9.84 -28.84
CA ALA A 115 11.47 10.28 -28.95
C ALA A 115 11.88 11.13 -27.73
N ASP A 116 10.92 11.59 -26.94
CA ASP A 116 11.14 12.33 -25.70
C ASP A 116 11.47 11.44 -24.50
N THR A 117 11.06 10.17 -24.45
CA THR A 117 11.49 9.27 -23.35
C THR A 117 12.97 8.89 -23.49
N GLY A 118 13.46 8.70 -24.72
CA GLY A 118 14.89 8.51 -25.00
C GLY A 118 15.72 9.77 -24.74
N ARG A 119 15.18 10.96 -25.04
CA ARG A 119 15.85 12.23 -24.77
C ARG A 119 15.86 12.61 -23.29
N LEU A 120 14.81 12.31 -22.53
CA LEU A 120 14.78 12.52 -21.08
C LEU A 120 15.73 11.57 -20.36
N ALA A 121 15.82 10.30 -20.75
CA ALA A 121 16.81 9.37 -20.21
C ALA A 121 18.25 9.83 -20.50
N THR A 122 18.51 10.33 -21.72
CA THR A 122 19.84 10.82 -22.11
C THR A 122 20.16 12.18 -21.46
N ALA A 123 19.17 13.07 -21.27
CA ALA A 123 19.34 14.36 -20.60
C ALA A 123 19.55 14.21 -19.09
N VAL A 124 18.87 13.26 -18.44
CA VAL A 124 19.07 12.94 -17.02
C VAL A 124 20.43 12.28 -16.80
N LEU A 125 20.87 11.38 -17.68
CA LEU A 125 22.21 10.79 -17.62
C LEU A 125 23.32 11.83 -17.92
N LYS A 126 23.08 12.77 -18.83
CA LYS A 126 24.04 13.85 -19.14
C LYS A 126 24.06 14.95 -18.09
N GLY A 127 22.95 15.17 -17.38
CA GLY A 127 22.86 16.06 -16.21
C GLY A 127 23.51 15.48 -14.94
N LEU A 128 23.57 14.15 -14.81
CA LEU A 128 24.28 13.46 -13.71
C LEU A 128 25.79 13.26 -13.97
N GLY A 129 26.27 13.51 -15.20
CA GLY A 129 27.69 13.37 -15.57
C GLY A 129 28.50 14.68 -15.54
N GLY A 130 27.95 15.77 -15.03
CA GLY A 130 28.57 17.09 -15.02
C GLY A 130 29.41 17.38 -13.76
N SER A 131 30.55 16.72 -13.60
CA SER A 131 31.69 17.27 -12.84
C SER A 131 33.01 16.74 -13.39
N ALA A 132 33.37 17.19 -14.60
CA ALA A 132 34.77 17.22 -15.00
C ALA A 132 35.44 18.33 -14.18
N SER A 133 36.21 17.93 -13.17
CA SER A 133 37.20 18.79 -12.52
C SER A 133 38.18 19.27 -13.59
N SER A 134 38.29 20.58 -13.70
CA SER A 134 39.36 21.25 -14.43
C SER A 134 40.62 21.18 -13.57
N ASP A 135 41.65 20.52 -14.08
CA ASP A 135 43.08 20.79 -13.84
C ASP A 135 43.85 20.37 -15.10
#